data_AF-A0A0D2ZZE4-F1
#
_entry.id   AF-A0A0D2ZZE4-F1
#
_cell.length_a   1.000
_cell.length_b   1.000
_cell.length_c   1.000
_cell.angle_alpha   90.00
_cell.angle_beta   90.00
_cell.angle_gamma   90.00
#
_symmetry.space_group_name_H-M   'P 1'
#
loop_
_entity.id
_entity.type
_entity.pdbx_description
1 polymer ?
#
loop_
_entity_poly.entity_id
_entity_poly.type
_entity_poly.pdbx_seq_one_letter_code
_entity_poly.pdbx_strand_id
1 'polypeptide(L)'
;MALYNSLLLVTFVSFIVLVQAQDQSGFVSIDCGLPDGSRYIDETTDINYISDVEFVETGTSHSIDTEFRTSSLEIQFNNVRSFPQGKRNCYRVQPPQGKGSKHLIRTRFMYGNYD
;
A
#
# COMPACT_ATOMS: atom_id res chain seq x y z
N MET A 1 12.64 13.19 43.02
CA MET A 1 13.59 13.35 41.89
C MET A 1 13.71 12.07 41.05
N ALA A 2 13.97 10.91 41.64
CA ALA A 2 14.04 9.63 40.92
C ALA A 2 12.75 9.24 40.17
N LEU A 3 11.57 9.46 40.76
CA LEU A 3 10.28 9.17 40.12
C LEU A 3 10.01 10.03 38.86
N TYR A 4 10.43 11.29 38.89
CA TYR A 4 10.27 12.23 37.77
C TYR A 4 11.17 11.85 36.58
N ASN A 5 12.43 11.52 36.87
CA ASN A 5 13.35 11.03 35.85
C ASN A 5 12.90 9.68 35.27
N SER A 6 12.35 8.79 36.09
CA SER A 6 11.80 7.51 35.63
C SER A 6 10.56 7.72 34.74
N LEU A 7 9.67 8.65 35.11
CA LEU A 7 8.49 9.00 34.30
C LEU A 7 8.89 9.62 32.95
N LEU A 8 9.87 10.53 32.94
CA LEU A 8 10.44 11.10 31.71
C LEU A 8 11.10 10.05 30.82
N LEU A 9 11.77 9.06 31.41
CA LEU A 9 12.38 7.98 30.65
C LEU A 9 11.32 7.08 30.00
N VAL A 10 10.25 6.76 30.72
CA VAL A 10 9.14 5.93 30.21
C VAL A 10 8.39 6.65 29.10
N THR A 11 8.12 7.95 29.22
CA THR A 11 7.47 8.71 28.15
C THR A 11 8.37 8.78 26.91
N PHE A 12 9.66 9.05 27.08
CA PHE A 12 10.62 9.11 25.98
C PHE A 12 10.75 7.76 25.24
N VAL A 13 10.87 6.66 25.97
CA VAL A 13 10.92 5.30 25.39
C VAL A 13 9.61 4.97 24.66
N SER A 14 8.45 5.34 25.23
CA SER A 14 7.15 5.13 24.58
C SER A 14 7.01 5.90 23.27
N PHE A 15 7.51 7.14 23.21
CA PHE A 15 7.56 7.94 21.98
C PHE A 15 8.48 7.29 20.92
N ILE A 16 9.63 6.75 21.30
CA ILE A 16 10.54 6.06 20.36
C ILE A 16 9.88 4.81 19.77
N VAL A 17 9.17 4.03 20.59
CA VAL A 17 8.48 2.81 20.12
C VAL A 17 7.37 3.14 19.12
N LEU A 18 6.63 4.24 19.32
CA LEU A 18 5.61 4.70 18.38
C LEU A 18 6.20 5.13 17.03
N VAL A 19 7.36 5.81 17.04
CA VAL A 19 8.05 6.25 15.82
C VAL A 19 8.57 5.07 14.99
N GLN A 20 9.04 3.99 15.64
CA GLN A 20 9.51 2.78 14.94
C GLN A 20 8.37 1.99 14.28
N ALA A 21 7.13 2.11 14.75
CA ALA A 21 5.98 1.39 14.20
C ALA A 21 5.46 1.93 12.86
N GLN A 22 5.92 3.12 12.44
CA GLN A 22 5.51 3.77 11.19
C GLN A 22 6.47 3.53 10.01
N ASP A 23 7.57 2.81 10.23
CA ASP A 23 8.54 2.52 9.16
C ASP A 23 8.06 1.34 8.29
N GLN A 24 7.88 1.58 6.99
CA GLN A 24 7.45 0.58 6.01
C GLN A 24 8.59 -0.39 5.57
N SER A 25 9.70 -0.45 6.32
CA SER A 25 10.88 -1.27 6.00
C SER A 25 10.63 -2.79 5.84
N GLY A 26 9.46 -3.29 6.24
CA GLY A 26 9.08 -4.70 6.15
C GLY A 26 8.10 -5.09 5.03
N PHE A 27 7.51 -4.14 4.29
CA PHE A 27 6.48 -4.43 3.30
C PHE A 27 6.45 -3.42 2.15
N VAL A 28 5.71 -3.75 1.09
CA VAL A 28 5.46 -2.86 -0.04
C VAL A 28 3.97 -2.79 -0.30
N SER A 29 3.48 -1.57 -0.49
CA SER A 29 2.08 -1.29 -0.82
C SER A 29 2.01 -0.74 -2.23
N ILE A 30 1.38 -1.51 -3.11
CA ILE A 30 1.28 -1.22 -4.54
C ILE A 30 -0.17 -0.87 -4.83
N ASP A 31 -0.40 0.29 -5.44
CA ASP A 31 -1.72 0.72 -5.88
C ASP A 31 -1.83 0.54 -7.41
N CYS A 32 -2.82 -0.28 -7.80
CA CYS A 32 -2.91 -0.88 -9.11
C CYS A 32 -3.57 0.07 -10.10
N GLY A 33 -2.87 0.43 -11.17
CA GLY A 33 -3.37 1.38 -12.16
C GLY A 33 -2.97 2.83 -11.88
N LEU A 34 -2.20 3.14 -10.83
CA LEU A 34 -1.62 4.47 -10.72
C LEU A 34 -0.67 4.77 -11.89
N PRO A 35 -0.62 6.03 -12.37
CA PRO A 35 0.34 6.44 -13.39
C PRO A 35 1.79 6.18 -12.97
N ASP A 36 2.64 5.91 -13.95
CA ASP A 36 4.06 5.64 -13.73
C ASP A 36 4.75 6.75 -12.90
N GLY A 37 5.67 6.35 -12.02
CA GLY A 37 6.38 7.25 -11.11
C GLY A 37 5.53 7.84 -9.98
N SER A 38 4.22 7.60 -9.95
CA SER A 38 3.33 8.16 -8.91
C SER A 38 3.49 7.44 -7.57
N ARG A 39 3.35 8.21 -6.51
CA ARG A 39 3.34 7.75 -5.12
C ARG A 39 2.58 8.72 -4.22
N TYR A 40 2.03 8.21 -3.12
CA TYR A 40 1.37 9.04 -2.12
C TYR A 40 1.35 8.33 -0.76
N ILE A 41 1.20 9.12 0.29
CA ILE A 41 0.94 8.62 1.65
C ILE A 41 -0.57 8.68 1.86
N ASP A 42 -1.17 7.55 2.20
CA ASP A 42 -2.57 7.47 2.57
C ASP A 42 -2.78 8.17 3.91
N GLU A 43 -3.55 9.26 3.93
CA GLU A 43 -3.71 10.10 5.12
C GLU A 43 -4.45 9.40 6.28
N THR A 44 -5.17 8.31 6.00
CA THR A 44 -5.92 7.56 7.02
C THR A 44 -5.05 6.51 7.71
N THR A 45 -4.18 5.87 6.94
CA THR A 45 -3.36 4.72 7.39
C THR A 45 -1.88 5.04 7.55
N ASP A 46 -1.43 6.20 7.05
CA ASP A 46 -0.03 6.63 6.97
C ASP A 46 0.86 5.68 6.14
N ILE A 47 0.24 4.90 5.25
CA ILE A 47 0.92 3.92 4.38
C ILE A 47 1.33 4.59 3.08
N ASN A 48 2.60 4.42 2.69
CA ASN A 48 3.09 4.89 1.40
C ASN A 48 2.75 3.88 0.29
N TYR A 49 1.95 4.31 -0.69
CA TYR A 49 1.60 3.56 -1.88
C TYR A 49 2.41 4.03 -3.09
N ILE A 50 2.81 3.09 -3.92
CA ILE A 50 3.54 3.33 -5.18
C ILE A 50 2.77 2.73 -6.36
N SER A 51 2.99 3.29 -7.55
CA SER A 51 2.45 2.76 -8.80
C SER A 51 2.84 1.30 -9.04
N ASP A 52 1.95 0.56 -9.68
CA ASP A 52 2.16 -0.84 -10.04
C ASP A 52 2.98 -1.09 -11.31
N VAL A 53 3.30 -0.02 -12.06
CA VAL A 53 3.93 -0.09 -13.39
C VAL A 53 5.25 -0.87 -13.39
N GLU A 54 6.07 -0.72 -12.35
CA GLU A 54 7.36 -1.44 -12.27
C GLU A 54 7.21 -2.92 -11.89
N PHE A 55 6.04 -3.33 -11.41
CA PHE A 55 5.79 -4.69 -10.90
C PHE A 55 5.01 -5.55 -11.88
N VAL A 56 4.13 -4.95 -12.69
CA VAL A 56 3.19 -5.68 -13.55
C VAL A 56 3.73 -5.84 -14.97
N GLU A 57 3.49 -7.00 -15.58
CA GLU A 57 3.92 -7.26 -16.96
C GLU A 57 2.94 -6.75 -18.02
N THR A 58 1.64 -6.75 -17.73
CA THR A 58 0.55 -6.53 -18.71
C THR A 58 -0.66 -5.86 -18.08
N GLY A 59 -1.75 -5.67 -18.85
CA GLY A 59 -3.01 -5.11 -18.37
C GLY A 59 -3.15 -3.62 -18.61
N THR A 60 -4.33 -3.10 -18.33
CA THR A 60 -4.73 -1.71 -18.61
C THR A 60 -5.15 -1.03 -17.32
N SER A 61 -4.66 0.19 -17.09
CA SER A 61 -5.11 1.04 -15.99
C SER A 61 -6.43 1.72 -16.36
N HIS A 62 -7.33 1.81 -15.38
CA HIS A 62 -8.61 2.52 -15.49
C HIS A 62 -8.84 3.35 -14.24
N SER A 63 -9.38 4.56 -14.41
CA SER A 63 -10.04 5.24 -13.29
C SER A 63 -11.45 4.71 -13.17
N ILE A 64 -11.95 4.58 -11.95
CA ILE A 64 -13.31 4.10 -11.73
C ILE A 64 -14.35 5.15 -12.11
N ASP A 65 -15.52 4.67 -12.52
CA ASP A 65 -16.66 5.55 -12.81
C ASP A 65 -17.08 6.36 -11.58
N THR A 66 -17.53 7.57 -11.83
CA THR A 66 -17.90 8.54 -10.79
C THR A 66 -19.04 8.05 -9.90
N GLU A 67 -19.91 7.17 -10.40
CA GLU A 67 -20.99 6.57 -9.61
C GLU A 67 -20.47 5.70 -8.45
N PHE A 68 -19.27 5.14 -8.58
CA PHE A 68 -18.64 4.34 -7.54
C PHE A 68 -17.76 5.16 -6.59
N ARG A 69 -17.51 6.44 -6.89
CA ARG A 69 -16.66 7.33 -6.09
C ARG A 69 -17.44 7.93 -4.91
N THR A 70 -17.65 7.12 -3.90
CA THR A 70 -18.28 7.56 -2.64
C THR A 70 -17.26 8.18 -1.70
N SER A 71 -17.72 8.98 -0.73
CA SER A 71 -16.84 9.58 0.29
C SER A 71 -16.19 8.54 1.21
N SER A 72 -16.73 7.34 1.29
CA SER A 72 -16.18 6.23 2.07
C SER A 72 -15.28 5.31 1.25
N LEU A 73 -15.12 5.58 -0.04
CA LEU A 73 -14.26 4.76 -0.88
C LEU A 73 -12.80 5.03 -0.55
N GLU A 74 -12.07 3.95 -0.24
CA GLU A 74 -10.65 4.01 -0.01
C GLU A 74 -9.92 4.44 -1.29
N ILE A 75 -8.96 5.36 -1.17
CA ILE A 75 -8.30 6.00 -2.31
C ILE A 75 -7.64 5.02 -3.28
N GLN A 76 -7.22 3.84 -2.80
CA GLN A 76 -6.61 2.76 -3.60
C GLN A 76 -7.57 2.13 -4.63
N PHE A 77 -8.84 2.47 -4.57
CA PHE A 77 -9.82 2.03 -5.55
C PHE A 77 -10.15 3.09 -6.60
N ASN A 78 -9.60 4.31 -6.51
CA ASN A 78 -9.85 5.34 -7.53
C ASN A 78 -9.30 4.97 -8.91
N ASN A 79 -8.25 4.16 -8.91
CA ASN A 79 -7.71 3.52 -10.10
C ASN A 79 -7.66 2.02 -9.84
N VAL A 80 -7.82 1.24 -10.90
CA VAL A 80 -7.68 -0.20 -10.88
C VAL A 80 -6.94 -0.65 -12.12
N ARG A 81 -6.35 -1.84 -12.07
CA ARG A 81 -5.82 -2.51 -13.24
C ARG A 81 -6.73 -3.67 -13.65
N SER A 82 -7.15 -3.67 -14.91
CA SER A 82 -7.84 -4.80 -15.53
C SER A 82 -6.92 -5.58 -16.46
N PHE A 83 -7.25 -6.84 -16.69
CA PHE A 83 -6.48 -7.74 -17.55
C PHE A 83 -7.38 -8.41 -18.59
N PRO A 84 -7.84 -7.65 -19.61
CA PRO A 84 -8.79 -8.15 -20.60
C PRO A 84 -8.17 -9.17 -21.59
N GLN A 85 -6.84 -9.21 -21.67
CA GLN A 85 -6.11 -10.07 -22.59
C GLN A 85 -5.32 -11.14 -21.85
N GLY A 86 -5.29 -12.34 -22.42
CA GLY A 86 -4.52 -13.47 -21.92
C GLY A 86 -5.22 -14.25 -20.80
N LYS A 87 -4.59 -15.35 -20.40
CA LYS A 87 -5.08 -16.25 -19.33
C LYS A 87 -4.28 -16.14 -18.03
N ARG A 88 -3.16 -15.42 -18.07
CA ARG A 88 -2.21 -15.27 -16.97
C ARG A 88 -1.59 -13.88 -17.06
N ASN A 89 -1.54 -13.21 -15.91
CA ASN A 89 -0.86 -11.93 -15.73
C ASN A 89 0.01 -12.05 -14.48
N CYS A 90 1.19 -11.44 -14.51
CA CYS A 90 2.19 -11.65 -13.48
C CYS A 90 2.62 -10.31 -12.87
N TYR A 91 2.75 -10.32 -11.54
CA TYR A 91 3.41 -9.28 -10.77
C TYR A 91 4.74 -9.84 -10.26
N ARG A 92 5.81 -9.09 -10.43
CA ARG A 92 7.16 -9.40 -9.93
C ARG A 92 7.48 -8.53 -8.74
N VAL A 93 7.01 -8.94 -7.57
CA VAL A 93 7.27 -8.25 -6.31
C VAL A 93 8.45 -8.92 -5.60
N GLN A 94 9.49 -8.16 -5.29
CA GLN A 94 10.63 -8.65 -4.50
C GLN A 94 10.39 -8.30 -3.02
N PRO A 95 10.23 -9.29 -2.13
CA PRO A 95 10.03 -9.02 -0.72
C PRO A 95 11.30 -8.40 -0.11
N PRO A 96 11.19 -7.40 0.79
CA PRO A 96 12.34 -6.77 1.43
C PRO A 96 13.24 -7.78 2.18
N GLN A 97 12.63 -8.80 2.78
CA GLN A 97 13.33 -9.83 3.55
C GLN A 97 13.93 -10.96 2.70
N GLY A 98 13.89 -10.86 1.37
CA GLY A 98 14.48 -11.84 0.46
C GLY A 98 13.79 -13.21 0.44
N LYS A 99 14.46 -14.20 -0.15
CA LYS A 99 13.93 -15.57 -0.33
C LYS A 99 13.92 -16.34 1.00
N GLY A 100 12.93 -17.23 1.16
CA GLY A 100 12.84 -18.14 2.31
C GLY A 100 12.10 -17.56 3.53
N SER A 101 11.69 -16.29 3.45
CA SER A 101 10.88 -15.62 4.46
C SER A 101 9.39 -15.88 4.26
N LYS A 102 8.61 -15.84 5.33
CA LYS A 102 7.14 -15.96 5.27
C LYS A 102 6.55 -14.60 4.93
N HIS A 103 5.71 -14.55 3.91
CA HIS A 103 5.07 -13.31 3.46
C HIS A 103 3.57 -13.38 3.57
N LEU A 104 2.95 -12.27 3.99
CA LEU A 104 1.53 -12.05 3.85
C LEU A 104 1.29 -11.30 2.54
N ILE A 105 0.46 -11.88 1.66
CA ILE A 105 0.02 -11.21 0.44
C ILE A 105 -1.44 -10.83 0.64
N ARG A 106 -1.74 -9.54 0.51
CA ARG A 106 -3.12 -9.01 0.54
C ARG A 106 -3.41 -8.39 -0.82
N THR A 107 -4.47 -8.87 -1.45
CA THR A 107 -5.02 -8.32 -2.69
C THR A 107 -6.38 -7.71 -2.40
N ARG A 108 -6.70 -6.63 -3.11
CA ARG A 108 -7.97 -5.92 -3.00
C ARG A 108 -8.55 -5.82 -4.40
N PHE A 109 -9.86 -5.93 -4.50
CA PHE A 109 -10.57 -6.00 -5.78
C PHE A 109 -11.79 -5.08 -5.72
N MET A 110 -12.04 -4.39 -6.82
CA MET A 110 -13.25 -3.63 -7.03
C MET A 110 -13.80 -3.97 -8.40
N TYR A 111 -15.11 -4.18 -8.48
CA TYR A 111 -15.83 -4.43 -9.71
C TYR A 111 -16.47 -3.13 -10.18
N GLY A 112 -16.40 -2.84 -11.47
CA GLY A 112 -17.00 -1.64 -12.07
C GLY A 112 -17.06 -1.71 -13.60
N ASN A 113 -17.20 -2.91 -14.17
CA ASN A 113 -17.31 -3.13 -15.63
C ASN A 113 -16.23 -2.41 -16.45
N TYR A 114 -14.97 -2.69 -16.16
CA TYR A 114 -13.81 -2.08 -16.83
C TYR A 114 -13.42 -2.81 -18.14
N ASP A 115 -14.42 -3.40 -18.80
CA ASP A 115 -14.32 -4.25 -19.99
C ASP A 115 -14.46 -3.45 -21.28
#